data_AF-A0A0S7EYX5-F1
#
_entry.id   AF-A0A0S7EYX5-F1
#
_cell.length_a   1.000
_cell.length_b   1.000
_cell.length_c   1.000
_cell.angle_alpha   90.00
_cell.angle_beta   90.00
_cell.angle_gamma   90.00
#
_symmetry.space_group_name_H-M   'P 1'
#
loop_
_entity.id
_entity.type
_entity.pdbx_description
1 polymer ?
#
loop_
_entity_poly.entity_id
_entity_poly.type
_entity_poly.pdbx_seq_one_letter_code
_entity_poly.pdbx_strand_id
1 'polypeptide(L)'
;MAADSVQGDARAQLVAERLGLGQNLDLSDTMVQQKLDEIKEQIRREIRKELKIKEGAENLRKVTTDKKSLAYVDNMLKKSNKKVEELHQELQELNAHIVVKDPEELAECPLTPDTPSSEARTCTSNSRLAALKRQNDIELKVKQGAENMIQMYSNGSSKDRKLLAAAQQMLQDSKTKIEFIRMQILKASQATELSFESNDLMADKSIISPLDLRVEELCHHARIESAVAEGAKNVMKLLGSGKVTEKKALSEAHARFTESNQKLDLLRYSLEERLSELPKTTLAAAPS
;
A
#
# COMPACT_ATOMS: atom_id res chain seq x y z
N MET A 1 -24.90 3.26 18.65
CA MET A 1 -23.94 2.93 17.58
C MET A 1 -23.62 1.43 17.65
N ALA A 2 -24.57 0.55 17.32
CA ALA A 2 -24.42 -0.90 17.51
C ALA A 2 -25.08 -1.71 16.37
N ALA A 3 -25.17 -1.13 15.16
CA ALA A 3 -25.80 -1.78 14.01
C ALA A 3 -24.81 -2.21 12.92
N ASP A 4 -23.56 -1.75 12.96
CA ASP A 4 -22.59 -1.96 11.87
C ASP A 4 -21.78 -3.26 11.98
N SER A 5 -21.56 -3.80 13.19
CA SER A 5 -20.80 -5.04 13.38
C SER A 5 -21.55 -6.31 12.98
N VAL A 6 -22.89 -6.29 12.98
CA VAL A 6 -23.72 -7.48 12.69
C VAL A 6 -23.82 -7.73 11.17
N GLN A 7 -23.66 -6.70 10.35
CA GLN A 7 -23.83 -6.80 8.90
C GLN A 7 -22.59 -7.35 8.18
N GLY A 8 -21.40 -7.27 8.80
CA GLY A 8 -20.18 -7.92 8.31
C GLY A 8 -20.22 -9.44 8.47
N ASP A 9 -20.78 -9.93 9.57
CA ASP A 9 -20.84 -11.36 9.92
C ASP A 9 -21.81 -12.14 9.00
N ALA A 10 -23.01 -11.59 8.74
CA ALA A 10 -23.97 -12.18 7.81
C ALA A 10 -23.45 -12.28 6.36
N ARG A 11 -22.57 -11.35 5.96
CA ARG A 11 -21.95 -11.33 4.63
C ARG A 11 -20.78 -12.30 4.51
N ALA A 12 -20.00 -12.48 5.57
CA ALA A 12 -18.97 -13.50 5.64
C ALA A 12 -19.57 -14.92 5.56
N GLN A 13 -20.71 -15.13 6.20
CA GLN A 13 -21.43 -16.41 6.19
C GLN A 13 -21.90 -16.85 4.80
N LEU A 14 -22.37 -15.92 3.95
CA LEU A 14 -22.80 -16.23 2.58
C LEU A 14 -21.64 -16.64 1.65
N VAL A 15 -20.46 -16.04 1.82
CA VAL A 15 -19.25 -16.39 1.05
C VAL A 15 -18.72 -17.76 1.47
N ALA A 16 -18.71 -18.04 2.78
CA ALA A 16 -18.34 -19.34 3.33
C ALA A 16 -19.27 -20.47 2.83
N GLU A 17 -20.59 -20.22 2.80
CA GLU A 17 -21.60 -21.16 2.30
C GLU A 17 -21.40 -21.49 0.81
N ARG A 18 -21.06 -20.49 -0.02
CA ARG A 18 -20.82 -20.70 -1.47
C ARG A 18 -19.48 -21.38 -1.76
N LEU A 19 -18.49 -21.27 -0.87
CA LEU A 19 -17.21 -21.97 -0.95
C LEU A 19 -17.27 -23.41 -0.39
N GLY A 20 -18.39 -23.81 0.23
CA GLY A 20 -18.57 -25.13 0.84
C GLY A 20 -17.71 -25.35 2.09
N LEU A 21 -17.26 -24.26 2.73
CA LEU A 21 -16.34 -24.29 3.86
C LEU A 21 -17.05 -23.69 5.07
N GLY A 22 -17.19 -24.48 6.14
CA GLY A 22 -17.95 -24.12 7.33
C GLY A 22 -17.41 -22.88 8.08
N GLN A 23 -18.15 -22.47 9.11
CA GLN A 23 -18.10 -21.19 9.86
C GLN A 23 -16.76 -20.79 10.54
N ASN A 24 -15.62 -21.35 10.17
CA ASN A 24 -14.29 -20.95 10.66
C ASN A 24 -13.31 -20.88 9.49
N LEU A 25 -13.34 -19.78 8.73
CA LEU A 25 -12.42 -19.58 7.61
C LEU A 25 -11.32 -18.59 8.00
N ASP A 26 -10.07 -19.08 8.01
CA ASP A 26 -8.91 -18.22 7.89
C ASP A 26 -8.84 -17.72 6.45
N LEU A 27 -9.32 -16.49 6.22
CA LEU A 27 -9.34 -15.83 4.91
C LEU A 27 -7.94 -15.60 4.34
N SER A 28 -6.89 -15.81 5.14
CA SER A 28 -5.48 -15.73 4.73
C SER A 28 -4.95 -17.03 4.10
N ASP A 29 -5.73 -18.13 4.10
CA ASP A 29 -5.34 -19.37 3.42
C ASP A 29 -5.23 -19.15 1.90
N THR A 30 -4.06 -19.44 1.33
CA THR A 30 -3.83 -19.28 -0.12
C THR A 30 -4.77 -20.10 -0.97
N MET A 31 -5.23 -21.26 -0.48
CA MET A 31 -6.18 -22.06 -1.23
C MET A 31 -7.55 -21.39 -1.30
N VAL A 32 -7.96 -20.70 -0.23
CA VAL A 32 -9.20 -19.91 -0.18
C VAL A 32 -9.08 -18.68 -1.07
N GLN A 33 -7.95 -17.97 -1.01
CA GLN A 33 -7.72 -16.78 -1.82
C GLN A 33 -7.65 -17.09 -3.32
N GLN A 34 -6.99 -18.19 -3.71
CA GLN A 34 -6.96 -18.65 -5.11
C GLN A 34 -8.35 -19.00 -5.62
N LYS A 35 -9.16 -19.75 -4.85
CA LYS A 35 -10.54 -20.05 -5.20
C LYS A 35 -11.40 -18.80 -5.33
N LEU A 36 -11.20 -17.82 -4.45
CA LEU A 36 -11.92 -16.55 -4.49
C LEU A 36 -11.56 -15.74 -5.75
N ASP A 37 -10.29 -15.73 -6.16
CA ASP A 37 -9.86 -15.11 -7.41
C ASP A 37 -10.38 -15.85 -8.66
N GLU A 38 -10.44 -17.18 -8.63
CA GLU A 38 -11.05 -18.00 -9.68
C GLU A 38 -12.54 -17.69 -9.86
N ILE A 39 -13.29 -17.57 -8.75
CA ILE A 39 -14.71 -17.21 -8.75
C ILE A 39 -14.89 -15.78 -9.28
N LYS A 40 -14.04 -14.83 -8.88
CA LYS A 40 -14.07 -13.46 -9.41
C LYS A 40 -13.83 -13.43 -10.92
N GLU A 41 -12.86 -14.19 -11.42
CA GLU A 41 -12.61 -14.29 -12.86
C GLU A 41 -13.75 -15.00 -13.60
N GLN A 42 -14.41 -15.98 -12.97
CA GLN A 42 -15.61 -16.59 -13.52
C GLN A 42 -16.75 -15.59 -13.66
N ILE A 43 -17.05 -14.80 -12.63
CA ILE A 43 -18.09 -13.77 -12.67
C ILE A 43 -17.75 -12.71 -13.73
N ARG A 44 -16.49 -12.25 -13.82
CA ARG A 44 -16.05 -11.32 -14.87
C ARG A 44 -16.23 -11.91 -16.28
N ARG A 45 -15.98 -13.21 -16.48
CA ARG A 45 -16.25 -13.89 -17.75
C ARG A 45 -17.75 -13.96 -18.05
N GLU A 46 -18.58 -14.25 -17.04
CA GLU A 46 -20.03 -14.26 -17.21
C GLU A 46 -20.61 -12.89 -17.53
N ILE A 47 -20.15 -11.82 -16.89
CA ILE A 47 -20.56 -10.43 -17.21
C ILE A 47 -20.27 -10.13 -18.69
N ARG A 48 -19.06 -10.45 -19.18
CA ARG A 48 -18.70 -10.24 -20.59
C ARG A 48 -19.59 -11.04 -21.53
N LYS A 49 -19.92 -12.29 -21.17
CA LYS A 49 -20.81 -13.16 -21.97
C LYS A 49 -22.23 -12.60 -22.00
N GLU A 50 -22.76 -12.19 -20.85
CA GLU A 50 -24.12 -11.67 -20.71
C GLU A 50 -24.29 -10.32 -21.41
N LEU A 51 -23.27 -9.45 -21.36
CA LEU A 51 -23.26 -8.19 -22.12
C LEU A 51 -23.32 -8.42 -23.63
N LYS A 52 -22.62 -9.42 -24.16
CA LYS A 52 -22.71 -9.80 -25.59
C LYS A 52 -24.11 -10.32 -25.95
N ILE A 53 -24.75 -11.07 -25.05
CA ILE A 53 -26.13 -11.55 -25.24
C ILE A 53 -27.10 -10.36 -25.24
N LYS A 54 -26.95 -9.43 -24.30
CA LYS A 54 -27.73 -8.19 -24.23
C LYS A 54 -27.59 -7.35 -25.50
N GLU A 55 -26.37 -7.15 -25.99
CA GLU A 55 -26.11 -6.43 -27.25
C GLU A 55 -26.77 -7.14 -28.45
N GLY A 56 -26.64 -8.47 -28.53
CA GLY A 56 -27.31 -9.27 -29.57
C GLY A 56 -28.83 -9.16 -29.52
N ALA A 57 -29.42 -9.22 -28.32
CA ALA A 57 -30.85 -9.06 -28.11
C ALA A 57 -31.33 -7.63 -28.44
N GLU A 58 -30.52 -6.61 -28.16
CA GLU A 58 -30.84 -5.22 -28.51
C GLU A 58 -30.80 -5.00 -30.03
N ASN A 59 -29.84 -5.59 -30.72
CA ASN A 59 -29.80 -5.56 -32.18
C ASN A 59 -30.97 -6.33 -32.80
N LEU A 60 -31.34 -7.48 -32.21
CA LEU A 60 -32.54 -8.23 -32.62
C LEU A 60 -33.82 -7.39 -32.41
N ARG A 61 -33.93 -6.65 -31.31
CA ARG A 61 -35.06 -5.75 -31.02
C ARG A 61 -35.25 -4.70 -32.12
N LYS A 62 -34.15 -4.11 -32.62
CA LYS A 62 -34.18 -3.05 -33.66
C LYS A 62 -34.76 -3.53 -34.99
N VAL A 63 -34.57 -4.80 -35.33
CA VAL A 63 -35.02 -5.38 -36.60
C VAL A 63 -36.34 -6.15 -36.49
N THR A 64 -36.83 -6.38 -35.27
CA THR A 64 -38.08 -7.11 -35.02
C THR A 64 -39.27 -6.16 -35.13
N THR A 65 -40.23 -6.50 -36.00
CA THR A 65 -41.43 -5.68 -36.23
C THR A 65 -42.71 -6.34 -35.71
N ASP A 66 -42.72 -7.66 -35.52
CA ASP A 66 -43.90 -8.38 -35.07
C ASP A 66 -44.09 -8.25 -33.55
N LYS A 67 -45.35 -8.03 -33.15
CA LYS A 67 -45.69 -7.69 -31.76
C LYS A 67 -45.39 -8.79 -30.75
N LYS A 68 -45.45 -10.07 -31.15
CA LYS A 68 -45.23 -11.21 -30.26
C LYS A 68 -43.74 -11.47 -30.03
N SER A 69 -42.93 -11.44 -31.09
CA SER A 69 -41.47 -11.56 -31.01
C SER A 69 -40.86 -10.36 -30.29
N LEU A 70 -41.37 -9.14 -30.52
CA LEU A 70 -40.88 -7.95 -29.82
C LEU A 70 -41.02 -8.10 -28.30
N ALA A 71 -42.18 -8.59 -27.83
CA ALA A 71 -42.39 -8.88 -26.41
C ALA A 71 -41.47 -9.99 -25.86
N TYR A 72 -41.13 -10.99 -26.67
CA TYR A 72 -40.16 -12.03 -26.30
C TYR A 72 -38.74 -11.46 -26.16
N VAL A 73 -38.30 -10.65 -27.13
CA VAL A 73 -36.99 -9.98 -27.11
C VAL A 73 -36.89 -8.99 -25.95
N ASP A 74 -37.96 -8.25 -25.64
CA ASP A 74 -38.01 -7.36 -24.48
C ASP A 74 -37.88 -8.12 -23.15
N ASN A 75 -38.52 -9.29 -23.04
CA ASN A 75 -38.36 -10.15 -21.88
C ASN A 75 -36.93 -10.72 -21.78
N MET A 76 -36.29 -11.07 -22.90
CA MET A 76 -34.88 -11.45 -22.91
C MET A 76 -33.98 -10.32 -22.42
N LEU A 77 -34.19 -9.09 -22.91
CA LEU A 77 -33.43 -7.91 -22.48
C LEU A 77 -33.60 -7.62 -21.00
N LYS A 78 -34.82 -7.71 -20.47
CA LYS A 78 -35.08 -7.55 -19.03
C LYS A 78 -34.35 -8.59 -18.19
N LYS A 79 -34.39 -9.87 -18.60
CA LYS A 79 -33.68 -10.95 -17.92
C LYS A 79 -32.16 -10.76 -17.97
N SER A 80 -31.63 -10.41 -19.13
CA SER A 80 -30.20 -10.18 -19.33
C SER A 80 -29.70 -8.97 -18.53
N ASN A 81 -30.47 -7.87 -18.49
CA ASN A 81 -30.18 -6.71 -17.63
C ASN A 81 -30.11 -7.08 -16.16
N LYS A 82 -31.15 -7.75 -15.65
CA LYS A 82 -31.20 -8.19 -14.26
C LYS A 82 -30.02 -9.09 -13.91
N LYS A 83 -29.66 -10.02 -14.79
CA LYS A 83 -28.51 -10.91 -14.59
C LYS A 83 -27.17 -10.16 -14.59
N VAL A 84 -27.00 -9.15 -15.45
CA VAL A 84 -25.80 -8.29 -15.43
C VAL A 84 -25.71 -7.54 -14.10
N GLU A 85 -26.82 -7.00 -13.59
CA GLU A 85 -26.86 -6.31 -12.29
C GLU A 85 -26.50 -7.26 -11.14
N GLU A 86 -27.10 -8.45 -11.10
CA GLU A 86 -26.82 -9.48 -10.09
C GLU A 86 -25.33 -9.90 -10.10
N LEU A 87 -24.75 -10.13 -11.28
CA LEU A 87 -23.33 -10.50 -11.40
C LEU A 87 -22.40 -9.35 -10.96
N HIS A 88 -22.75 -8.08 -11.24
CA HIS A 88 -21.96 -6.95 -10.75
C HIS A 88 -22.06 -6.81 -9.23
N GLN A 89 -23.26 -7.02 -8.67
CA GLN A 89 -23.47 -7.01 -7.23
C GLN A 89 -22.64 -8.12 -6.55
N GLU A 90 -22.69 -9.35 -7.07
CA GLU A 90 -21.90 -10.47 -6.54
C GLU A 90 -20.40 -10.18 -6.59
N LEU A 91 -19.90 -9.64 -7.71
CA LEU A 91 -18.49 -9.25 -7.84
C LEU A 91 -18.10 -8.15 -6.85
N GLN A 92 -19.00 -7.18 -6.61
CA GLN A 92 -18.79 -6.09 -5.66
C GLN A 92 -18.75 -6.63 -4.23
N GLU A 93 -19.64 -7.55 -3.87
CA GLU A 93 -19.68 -8.21 -2.56
C GLU A 93 -18.40 -9.02 -2.30
N LEU A 94 -17.91 -9.78 -3.28
CA LEU A 94 -16.64 -10.51 -3.19
C LEU A 94 -15.42 -9.60 -3.11
N ASN A 95 -15.49 -8.38 -3.65
CA ASN A 95 -14.42 -7.38 -3.52
C ASN A 95 -14.46 -6.68 -2.16
N ALA A 96 -15.65 -6.42 -1.61
CA ALA A 96 -15.82 -5.82 -0.30
C ALA A 96 -15.29 -6.70 0.83
N HIS A 97 -15.33 -8.03 0.67
CA HIS A 97 -14.82 -8.99 1.65
C HIS A 97 -13.29 -8.94 1.85
N ILE A 98 -12.54 -8.27 0.97
CA ILE A 98 -11.07 -8.09 1.09
C ILE A 98 -10.70 -6.82 1.88
N VAL A 99 -11.63 -5.86 2.05
CA VAL A 99 -11.30 -4.50 2.54
C VAL A 99 -11.43 -4.34 4.07
N VAL A 100 -11.76 -5.41 4.80
CA VAL A 100 -11.94 -5.35 6.28
C VAL A 100 -10.75 -5.92 7.08
N LYS A 101 -9.62 -6.25 6.43
CA LYS A 101 -8.32 -6.37 7.12
C LYS A 101 -7.43 -5.21 6.71
N ASP A 102 -6.88 -4.55 7.72
CA ASP A 102 -6.07 -3.35 7.62
C ASP A 102 -4.96 -3.43 6.55
N PRO A 103 -4.53 -2.29 5.96
CA PRO A 103 -3.49 -2.24 4.92
C PRO A 103 -2.08 -2.66 5.39
N GLU A 104 -1.91 -3.15 6.62
CA GLU A 104 -0.61 -3.47 7.20
C GLU A 104 -0.19 -4.96 7.07
N GLU A 105 -1.06 -5.87 6.63
CA GLU A 105 -0.71 -7.31 6.51
C GLU A 105 -0.57 -7.83 5.06
N LEU A 106 -0.34 -6.98 4.06
CA LEU A 106 0.03 -7.43 2.70
C LEU A 106 1.54 -7.75 2.56
N ALA A 107 2.07 -8.51 3.51
CA ALA A 107 3.46 -8.96 3.51
C ALA A 107 3.65 -10.35 4.12
N GLU A 108 2.75 -11.31 3.90
CA GLU A 108 3.10 -12.72 4.12
C GLU A 108 2.33 -13.65 3.16
N CYS A 109 3.05 -14.18 2.17
CA CYS A 109 2.66 -15.40 1.46
C CYS A 109 2.84 -16.59 2.42
N PRO A 110 2.00 -17.63 2.37
CA PRO A 110 2.00 -18.69 3.36
C PRO A 110 3.17 -19.65 3.19
N LEU A 111 3.70 -20.05 4.34
CA LEU A 111 4.68 -21.10 4.50
C LEU A 111 3.95 -22.45 4.48
N THR A 112 4.30 -23.31 3.53
CA THR A 112 4.14 -24.76 3.68
C THR A 112 5.29 -25.30 4.54
N PRO A 113 5.06 -26.18 5.52
CA PRO A 113 6.14 -26.82 6.25
C PRO A 113 6.84 -27.84 5.35
N ASP A 114 8.17 -27.87 5.45
CA ASP A 114 9.10 -28.85 4.87
C ASP A 114 9.49 -28.70 3.39
N THR A 115 10.34 -27.71 3.08
CA THR A 115 11.52 -27.83 2.16
C THR A 115 12.33 -26.52 2.14
N PRO A 116 13.66 -26.54 1.89
CA PRO A 116 14.57 -25.43 2.21
C PRO A 116 14.28 -24.19 1.34
N SER A 117 13.77 -23.15 1.99
CA SER A 117 13.28 -21.91 1.40
C SER A 117 14.39 -20.86 1.32
N SER A 118 14.96 -20.68 0.12
CA SER A 118 15.68 -19.44 -0.22
C SER A 118 15.60 -19.05 -1.70
N GLU A 119 15.17 -19.95 -2.60
CA GLU A 119 15.25 -19.71 -4.05
C GLU A 119 13.90 -19.35 -4.71
N ALA A 120 12.76 -19.69 -4.10
CA ALA A 120 11.43 -19.47 -4.69
C ALA A 120 10.86 -18.04 -4.47
N ARG A 121 11.32 -17.30 -3.44
CA ARG A 121 10.86 -15.92 -3.19
C ARG A 121 11.53 -14.90 -4.10
N THR A 122 12.78 -15.13 -4.49
CA THR A 122 13.54 -14.25 -5.39
C THR A 122 13.09 -14.35 -6.84
N CYS A 123 12.54 -15.48 -7.28
CA CYS A 123 12.07 -15.64 -8.66
C CYS A 123 10.75 -14.89 -8.93
N THR A 124 9.88 -14.76 -7.93
CA THR A 124 8.59 -14.06 -8.06
C THR A 124 8.72 -12.53 -7.97
N SER A 125 9.61 -12.03 -7.09
CA SER A 125 9.92 -10.60 -6.98
C SER A 125 10.60 -10.05 -8.25
N ASN A 126 11.56 -10.80 -8.80
CA ASN A 126 12.20 -10.46 -10.06
C ASN A 126 11.24 -10.49 -11.26
N SER A 127 10.33 -11.47 -11.31
CA SER A 127 9.28 -11.54 -12.33
C SER A 127 8.32 -10.33 -12.24
N ARG A 128 7.91 -9.94 -11.03
CA ARG A 128 7.08 -8.76 -10.78
C ARG A 128 7.79 -7.47 -11.19
N LEU A 129 9.05 -7.31 -10.83
CA LEU A 129 9.86 -6.14 -11.18
C LEU A 129 10.01 -6.00 -12.71
N ALA A 130 10.27 -7.12 -13.40
CA ALA A 130 10.35 -7.16 -14.86
C ALA A 130 9.02 -6.80 -15.52
N ALA A 131 7.89 -7.30 -15.00
CA ALA A 131 6.56 -6.95 -15.48
C ALA A 131 6.24 -5.45 -15.31
N LEU A 132 6.57 -4.88 -14.15
CA LEU A 132 6.39 -3.44 -13.88
C LEU A 132 7.26 -2.58 -14.82
N LYS A 133 8.51 -2.97 -15.07
CA LYS A 133 9.38 -2.29 -16.04
C LYS A 133 8.79 -2.32 -17.46
N ARG A 134 8.32 -3.49 -17.93
CA ARG A 134 7.63 -3.60 -19.21
C ARG A 134 6.37 -2.72 -19.28
N GLN A 135 5.60 -2.64 -18.19
CA GLN A 135 4.42 -1.77 -18.13
C GLN A 135 4.79 -0.29 -18.18
N ASN A 136 5.89 0.10 -17.52
CA ASN A 136 6.43 1.46 -17.60
C ASN A 136 6.81 1.84 -19.04
N ASP A 137 7.48 0.94 -19.76
CA ASP A 137 7.86 1.15 -21.17
C ASP A 137 6.65 1.34 -22.09
N ILE A 138 5.57 0.58 -21.85
CA ILE A 138 4.32 0.71 -22.60
C ILE A 138 3.70 2.09 -22.35
N GLU A 139 3.57 2.51 -21.09
CA GLU A 139 2.97 3.81 -20.77
C GLU A 139 3.85 4.98 -21.25
N LEU A 140 5.18 4.82 -21.27
CA LEU A 140 6.09 5.79 -21.90
C LEU A 140 5.85 5.92 -23.41
N LYS A 141 5.61 4.81 -24.11
CA LYS A 141 5.24 4.85 -25.53
C LYS A 141 3.87 5.48 -25.77
N VAL A 142 2.90 5.21 -24.90
CA VAL A 142 1.57 5.85 -24.96
C VAL A 142 1.69 7.37 -24.73
N LYS A 143 2.47 7.79 -23.73
CA LYS A 143 2.78 9.19 -23.46
C LYS A 143 3.39 9.87 -24.69
N GLN A 144 4.42 9.27 -25.30
CA GLN A 144 5.05 9.81 -26.51
C GLN A 144 4.07 9.85 -27.70
N GLY A 145 3.24 8.83 -27.86
CA GLY A 145 2.20 8.80 -28.89
C GLY A 145 1.19 9.94 -28.71
N ALA A 146 0.76 10.21 -27.47
CA ALA A 146 -0.11 11.33 -27.15
C ALA A 146 0.56 12.69 -27.41
N GLU A 147 1.85 12.85 -27.07
CA GLU A 147 2.62 14.06 -27.37
C GLU A 147 2.72 14.31 -28.89
N ASN A 148 2.98 13.27 -29.68
CA ASN A 148 3.01 13.37 -31.15
C ASN A 148 1.64 13.75 -31.72
N MET A 149 0.56 13.17 -31.21
CA MET A 149 -0.81 13.54 -31.60
C MET A 149 -1.10 15.00 -31.27
N ILE A 150 -0.75 15.47 -30.06
CA ILE A 150 -0.91 16.88 -29.69
C ILE A 150 -0.14 17.76 -30.66
N GLN A 151 1.12 17.44 -31.00
CA GLN A 151 1.91 18.22 -31.95
C GLN A 151 1.25 18.29 -33.34
N MET A 152 0.69 17.19 -33.84
CA MET A 152 -0.03 17.16 -35.13
C MET A 152 -1.30 18.01 -35.11
N TYR A 153 -2.08 17.95 -34.03
CA TYR A 153 -3.39 18.61 -33.95
C TYR A 153 -3.34 20.03 -33.36
N SER A 154 -2.19 20.48 -32.83
CA SER A 154 -2.03 21.82 -32.25
C SER A 154 -2.26 22.96 -33.26
N ASN A 155 -1.96 22.71 -34.54
CA ASN A 155 -2.14 23.66 -35.64
C ASN A 155 -3.33 23.29 -36.56
N GLY A 156 -4.15 22.33 -36.15
CA GLY A 156 -5.24 21.75 -36.95
C GLY A 156 -6.49 22.64 -37.06
N SER A 157 -7.40 22.25 -37.95
CA SER A 157 -8.69 22.92 -38.15
C SER A 157 -9.59 22.75 -36.91
N SER A 158 -10.67 23.52 -36.80
CA SER A 158 -11.67 23.37 -35.72
C SER A 158 -12.25 21.96 -35.58
N LYS A 159 -12.19 21.13 -36.63
CA LYS A 159 -12.56 19.71 -36.64
C LYS A 159 -11.64 18.83 -35.78
N ASP A 160 -10.37 19.23 -35.59
CA ASP A 160 -9.35 18.45 -34.87
C ASP A 160 -9.37 18.72 -33.35
N ARG A 161 -10.15 19.72 -32.91
CA ARG A 161 -10.21 20.13 -31.49
C ARG A 161 -10.62 18.99 -30.55
N LYS A 162 -11.50 18.09 -31.01
CA LYS A 162 -11.90 16.90 -30.23
C LYS A 162 -10.76 15.88 -30.10
N LEU A 163 -10.00 15.68 -31.19
CA LEU A 163 -8.84 14.78 -31.20
C LEU A 163 -7.71 15.32 -30.33
N LEU A 164 -7.47 16.64 -30.37
CA LEU A 164 -6.52 17.32 -29.50
C LEU A 164 -6.88 17.15 -28.02
N ALA A 165 -8.15 17.34 -27.65
CA ALA A 165 -8.61 17.14 -26.27
C ALA A 165 -8.45 15.68 -25.81
N ALA A 166 -8.76 14.70 -26.67
CA ALA A 166 -8.55 13.29 -26.35
C ALA A 166 -7.05 12.97 -26.17
N ALA A 167 -6.18 13.52 -27.01
CA ALA A 167 -4.73 13.36 -26.89
C ALA A 167 -4.18 14.00 -25.60
N GLN A 168 -4.70 15.17 -25.20
CA GLN A 168 -4.36 15.82 -23.92
C GLN A 168 -4.78 14.97 -22.72
N GLN A 169 -5.99 14.39 -22.74
CA GLN A 169 -6.44 13.50 -21.68
C GLN A 169 -5.56 12.24 -21.60
N MET A 170 -5.26 11.61 -22.73
CA MET A 170 -4.36 10.45 -22.78
C MET A 170 -2.96 10.78 -22.25
N LEU A 171 -2.45 11.99 -22.53
CA LEU A 171 -1.17 12.44 -22.01
C LEU A 171 -1.20 12.60 -20.48
N GLN A 172 -2.28 13.14 -19.93
CA GLN A 172 -2.45 13.26 -18.49
C GLN A 172 -2.54 11.89 -17.81
N ASP A 173 -3.39 10.99 -18.34
CA ASP A 173 -3.59 9.66 -17.80
C ASP A 173 -2.31 8.83 -17.82
N SER A 174 -1.57 8.85 -18.94
CA SER A 174 -0.29 8.13 -19.07
C SER A 174 0.77 8.68 -18.10
N LYS A 175 0.86 10.00 -17.89
CA LYS A 175 1.77 10.58 -16.88
C LYS A 175 1.46 10.10 -15.47
N THR A 176 0.19 10.09 -15.07
CA THR A 176 -0.23 9.59 -13.75
C THR A 176 0.11 8.11 -13.58
N LYS A 177 -0.15 7.28 -14.61
CA LYS A 177 0.18 5.86 -14.58
C LYS A 177 1.69 5.60 -14.50
N ILE A 178 2.50 6.35 -15.26
CA ILE A 178 3.96 6.25 -15.22
C ILE A 178 4.46 6.48 -13.79
N GLU A 179 3.95 7.52 -13.11
CA GLU A 179 4.38 7.85 -11.76
C GLU A 179 4.00 6.75 -10.76
N PHE A 180 2.77 6.26 -10.85
CA PHE A 180 2.32 5.14 -10.02
C PHE A 180 3.18 3.87 -10.24
N ILE A 181 3.47 3.53 -11.50
CA ILE A 181 4.31 2.36 -11.83
C ILE A 181 5.74 2.58 -11.34
N ARG A 182 6.31 3.79 -11.44
CA ARG A 182 7.64 4.12 -10.91
C ARG A 182 7.71 3.92 -9.40
N MET A 183 6.69 4.39 -8.67
CA MET A 183 6.59 4.17 -7.22
C MET A 183 6.53 2.68 -6.88
N GLN A 184 5.79 1.88 -7.66
CA GLN A 184 5.70 0.43 -7.49
C GLN A 184 7.03 -0.29 -7.82
N ILE A 185 7.78 0.19 -8.82
CA ILE A 185 9.14 -0.31 -9.12
C ILE A 185 10.07 -0.01 -7.95
N LEU A 186 10.07 1.22 -7.43
CA LEU A 186 10.91 1.62 -6.31
C LEU A 186 10.60 0.78 -5.05
N LYS A 187 9.31 0.52 -4.78
CA LYS A 187 8.88 -0.36 -3.68
C LYS A 187 9.32 -1.81 -3.90
N ALA A 188 9.19 -2.33 -5.12
CA ALA A 188 9.59 -3.71 -5.45
C ALA A 188 11.12 -3.90 -5.44
N SER A 189 11.89 -2.90 -5.85
CA SER A 189 13.36 -2.91 -5.79
C SER A 189 13.86 -2.95 -4.34
N GLN A 190 13.32 -2.09 -3.47
CA GLN A 190 13.67 -2.11 -2.03
C GLN A 190 13.32 -3.43 -1.36
N ALA A 191 12.16 -4.03 -1.70
CA ALA A 191 11.79 -5.36 -1.22
C ALA A 191 12.72 -6.48 -1.74
N THR A 192 13.40 -6.25 -2.87
CA THR A 192 14.38 -7.20 -3.42
C THR A 192 15.74 -7.04 -2.73
N GLU A 193 16.18 -5.81 -2.44
CA GLU A 193 17.42 -5.51 -1.71
C GLU A 193 17.38 -6.05 -0.26
N LEU A 194 16.22 -5.97 0.40
CA LEU A 194 15.96 -6.58 1.73
C LEU A 194 16.16 -8.11 1.77
N SER A 195 16.20 -8.79 0.63
CA SER A 195 16.39 -10.25 0.55
C SER A 195 17.85 -10.67 0.29
N PHE A 196 18.76 -9.73 0.00
CA PHE A 196 20.15 -10.03 -0.39
C PHE A 196 21.21 -9.58 0.64
N GLU A 197 20.86 -8.82 1.67
CA GLU A 197 21.81 -8.41 2.72
C GLU A 197 21.92 -9.44 3.86
N SER A 198 22.41 -10.64 3.54
CA SER A 198 22.99 -11.54 4.55
C SER A 198 24.48 -11.80 4.34
N ASN A 199 25.16 -11.10 3.43
CA ASN A 199 26.62 -11.15 3.40
C ASN A 199 27.25 -9.89 2.81
N ASP A 200 28.12 -9.33 3.66
CA ASP A 200 29.35 -8.61 3.36
C ASP A 200 29.30 -7.12 2.99
N LEU A 201 29.45 -6.34 4.07
CA LEU A 201 30.33 -5.17 4.20
C LEU A 201 30.10 -3.98 3.27
N MET A 202 29.53 -2.95 3.90
CA MET A 202 30.00 -1.55 3.83
C MET A 202 29.78 -0.83 2.49
N ALA A 203 28.56 -0.35 2.26
CA ALA A 203 28.37 0.98 1.67
C ALA A 203 26.95 1.49 1.93
N ASP A 204 26.77 1.97 3.15
CA ASP A 204 26.16 3.26 3.39
C ASP A 204 24.76 3.48 2.80
N LYS A 205 23.77 3.26 3.68
CA LYS A 205 22.40 3.82 3.68
C LYS A 205 21.29 2.84 3.25
N SER A 206 20.48 2.44 4.25
CA SER A 206 19.29 1.58 4.20
C SER A 206 19.65 0.12 4.49
N ILE A 207 19.31 -0.50 5.62
CA ILE A 207 18.03 -0.51 6.35
C ILE A 207 18.27 -0.30 7.85
N ILE A 208 17.81 0.82 8.40
CA ILE A 208 17.89 1.07 9.85
C ILE A 208 16.82 0.18 10.50
N SER A 209 17.22 -0.76 11.36
CA SER A 209 16.27 -1.57 12.15
C SER A 209 15.27 -0.64 12.85
N PRO A 210 13.99 -1.00 13.04
CA PRO A 210 13.07 -0.23 13.87
C PRO A 210 13.65 0.09 15.26
N LEU A 211 14.48 -0.83 15.79
CA LEU A 211 15.22 -0.61 17.04
C LEU A 211 16.35 0.42 16.86
N ASP A 212 17.08 0.39 15.76
CA ASP A 212 18.14 1.37 15.45
C ASP A 212 17.57 2.77 15.20
N LEU A 213 16.41 2.88 14.56
CA LEU A 213 15.69 4.16 14.40
C LEU A 213 15.31 4.72 15.76
N ARG A 214 14.84 3.85 16.66
CA ARG A 214 14.45 4.25 18.02
C ARG A 214 15.67 4.65 18.86
N VAL A 215 16.79 3.94 18.73
CA VAL A 215 18.05 4.28 19.39
C VAL A 215 18.59 5.61 18.85
N GLU A 216 18.58 5.82 17.53
CA GLU A 216 19.02 7.08 16.93
C GLU A 216 18.12 8.26 17.33
N GLU A 217 16.80 8.06 17.39
CA GLU A 217 15.84 9.06 17.88
C GLU A 217 16.11 9.44 19.35
N LEU A 218 16.34 8.45 20.22
CA LEU A 218 16.70 8.69 21.62
C LEU A 218 18.05 9.40 21.75
N CYS A 219 19.05 9.02 20.95
CA CYS A 219 20.36 9.68 20.88
C CYS A 219 20.24 11.13 20.37
N HIS A 220 19.34 11.39 19.43
CA HIS A 220 19.07 12.73 18.93
C HIS A 220 18.44 13.61 20.01
N HIS A 221 17.41 13.12 20.70
CA HIS A 221 16.80 13.83 21.82
C HIS A 221 17.80 14.06 22.96
N ALA A 222 18.66 13.09 23.27
CA ALA A 222 19.71 13.25 24.28
C ALA A 222 20.74 14.34 23.89
N ARG A 223 21.08 14.47 22.61
CA ARG A 223 21.92 15.56 22.11
C ARG A 223 21.25 16.93 22.29
N ILE A 224 19.96 17.04 21.96
CA ILE A 224 19.19 18.28 22.14
C ILE A 224 19.16 18.67 23.62
N GLU A 225 18.74 17.76 24.50
CA GLU A 225 18.64 18.05 25.93
C GLU A 225 20.01 18.35 26.54
N SER A 226 21.09 17.70 26.11
CA SER A 226 22.45 18.05 26.55
C SER A 226 22.82 19.49 26.18
N ALA A 227 22.50 19.91 24.96
CA ALA A 227 22.73 21.29 24.52
C ALA A 227 21.85 22.30 25.28
N VAL A 228 20.60 21.94 25.59
CA VAL A 228 19.69 22.78 26.40
C VAL A 228 20.20 22.93 27.84
N ALA A 229 20.60 21.83 28.48
CA ALA A 229 21.19 21.84 29.82
C ALA A 229 22.50 22.64 29.86
N GLU A 230 23.36 22.50 28.86
CA GLU A 230 24.59 23.28 28.76
C GLU A 230 24.31 24.77 28.52
N GLY A 231 23.36 25.10 27.65
CA GLY A 231 22.91 26.47 27.42
C GLY A 231 22.37 27.13 28.69
N ALA A 232 21.51 26.43 29.42
CA ALA A 232 20.97 26.89 30.70
C ALA A 232 22.09 27.08 31.75
N LYS A 233 23.06 26.16 31.81
CA LYS A 233 24.23 26.26 32.70
C LYS A 233 25.13 27.46 32.35
N ASN A 234 25.32 27.74 31.06
CA ASN A 234 26.09 28.90 30.59
C ASN A 234 25.38 30.21 30.94
N VAL A 235 24.06 30.29 30.79
CA VAL A 235 23.24 31.43 31.22
C VAL A 235 23.32 31.62 32.73
N MET A 236 23.19 30.55 33.53
CA MET A 236 23.35 30.62 34.99
C MET A 236 24.73 31.16 35.41
N LYS A 237 25.80 30.75 34.71
CA LYS A 237 27.16 31.25 34.95
C LYS A 237 27.31 32.72 34.58
N LEU A 238 26.74 33.14 33.45
CA LEU A 238 26.79 34.53 32.98
C LEU A 238 26.02 35.46 33.92
N LEU A 239 24.79 35.09 34.28
CA LEU A 239 23.90 35.87 35.13
C LEU A 239 24.28 35.81 36.61
N GLY A 240 24.90 34.72 37.07
CA GLY A 240 25.43 34.58 38.43
C GLY A 240 26.66 35.45 38.72
N SER A 241 27.32 35.97 37.67
CA SER A 241 28.49 36.85 37.78
C SER A 241 28.14 38.35 37.64
N GLY A 242 26.90 38.67 37.25
CA GLY A 242 26.42 40.03 37.00
C GLY A 242 25.52 40.61 38.10
N LYS A 243 25.43 41.94 38.18
CA LYS A 243 24.67 42.68 39.21
C LYS A 243 23.14 42.44 39.09
N VAL A 244 22.56 41.70 40.03
CA VAL A 244 21.21 41.76 40.68
C VAL A 244 19.91 41.98 39.84
N THR A 245 19.93 42.39 38.57
CA THR A 245 18.73 42.81 37.82
C THR A 245 17.99 41.68 37.12
N GLU A 246 18.55 40.47 37.03
CA GLU A 246 17.99 39.37 36.21
C GLU A 246 17.60 38.12 37.01
N LYS A 247 17.12 38.29 38.25
CA LYS A 247 16.68 37.17 39.12
C LYS A 247 15.67 36.24 38.45
N LYS A 248 14.78 36.78 37.62
CA LYS A 248 13.77 36.00 36.89
C LYS A 248 14.39 35.11 35.82
N ALA A 249 15.30 35.65 35.02
CA ALA A 249 16.01 34.90 33.97
C ALA A 249 16.93 33.83 34.59
N LEU A 250 17.56 34.13 35.74
CA LEU A 250 18.35 33.15 36.50
C LEU A 250 17.47 32.00 37.02
N SER A 251 16.30 32.30 37.59
CA SER A 251 15.35 31.28 38.05
C SER A 251 14.83 30.41 36.89
N GLU A 252 14.58 31.01 35.73
CA GLU A 252 14.17 30.28 34.52
C GLU A 252 15.29 29.38 34.00
N ALA A 253 16.54 29.87 33.97
CA ALA A 253 17.69 29.07 33.58
C ALA A 253 17.91 27.88 34.53
N HIS A 254 17.75 28.09 35.85
CA HIS A 254 17.77 26.98 36.83
C HIS A 254 16.66 25.96 36.56
N ALA A 255 15.43 26.40 36.33
CA ALA A 255 14.32 25.49 36.04
C ALA A 255 14.56 24.68 34.76
N ARG A 256 15.02 25.34 33.68
CA ARG A 256 15.37 24.68 32.41
C ARG A 256 16.52 23.69 32.56
N PHE A 257 17.53 24.03 33.36
CA PHE A 257 18.63 23.12 33.68
C PHE A 257 18.12 21.86 34.41
N THR A 258 17.29 22.03 35.43
CA THR A 258 16.74 20.89 36.19
C THR A 258 15.82 20.02 35.34
N GLU A 259 14.89 20.62 34.58
CA GLU A 259 13.97 19.90 33.70
C GLU A 259 14.72 19.12 32.62
N SER A 260 15.72 19.75 31.99
CA SER A 260 16.52 19.10 30.94
C SER A 260 17.37 17.95 31.48
N ASN A 261 17.93 18.06 32.69
CA ASN A 261 18.61 16.93 33.34
C ASN A 261 17.67 15.77 33.66
N GLN A 262 16.45 16.04 34.15
CA GLN A 262 15.46 15.00 34.39
C GLN A 262 15.09 14.26 33.08
N LYS A 263 14.94 14.99 31.97
CA LYS A 263 14.73 14.38 30.64
C LYS A 263 15.92 13.56 30.19
N LEU A 264 17.14 14.05 30.40
CA LEU A 264 18.36 13.29 30.08
C LEU A 264 18.43 11.97 30.85
N ASP A 265 18.04 11.94 32.12
CA ASP A 265 18.05 10.71 32.91
C ASP A 265 17.02 9.68 32.38
N LEU A 266 15.83 10.13 31.99
CA LEU A 266 14.83 9.28 31.34
C LEU A 266 15.27 8.78 29.96
N LEU A 267 15.93 9.64 29.18
CA LEU A 267 16.48 9.27 27.87
C LEU A 267 17.63 8.26 28.01
N ARG A 268 18.49 8.41 29.02
CA ARG A 268 19.54 7.44 29.36
C ARG A 268 18.95 6.09 29.73
N TYR A 269 17.99 6.07 30.64
CA TYR A 269 17.31 4.83 31.02
C TYR A 269 16.66 4.15 29.81
N SER A 270 15.94 4.91 28.98
CA SER A 270 15.32 4.38 27.76
C SER A 270 16.35 3.84 26.76
N LEU A 271 17.51 4.50 26.64
CA LEU A 271 18.61 4.03 25.79
C LEU A 271 19.21 2.72 26.32
N GLU A 272 19.47 2.63 27.63
CA GLU A 272 19.97 1.41 28.26
C GLU A 272 19.01 0.23 28.07
N GLU A 273 17.70 0.47 28.18
CA GLU A 273 16.67 -0.52 27.91
C GLU A 273 16.72 -1.00 26.46
N ARG A 274 16.74 -0.07 25.48
CA ARG A 274 16.81 -0.42 24.05
C ARG A 274 18.13 -1.12 23.68
N LEU A 275 19.26 -0.73 24.27
CA LEU A 275 20.55 -1.39 24.08
C LEU A 275 20.58 -2.80 24.66
N SER A 276 19.79 -3.07 25.70
CA SER A 276 19.69 -4.40 26.32
C SER A 276 18.89 -5.42 25.48
N GLU A 277 18.08 -4.94 24.53
CA GLU A 277 17.32 -5.73 23.55
C GLU A 277 18.17 -6.19 22.36
N LEU A 278 19.36 -5.59 22.18
CA LEU A 278 20.32 -6.06 21.19
C LEU A 278 20.88 -7.43 21.60
N PRO A 279 21.12 -8.36 20.65
CA PRO A 279 21.70 -9.64 20.96
C PRO A 279 23.03 -9.43 21.70
N LYS A 280 23.10 -9.84 22.96
CA LYS A 280 24.36 -9.90 23.71
C LYS A 280 25.22 -10.92 22.98
N THR A 281 26.22 -10.46 22.22
CA THR A 281 27.28 -11.33 21.73
C THR A 281 27.89 -12.02 22.94
N THR A 282 27.58 -13.31 23.09
CA THR A 282 28.11 -14.19 24.12
C THR A 282 29.62 -14.34 23.93
N LEU A 283 30.39 -13.34 24.34
CA LEU A 283 31.82 -13.44 24.62
C LEU A 283 31.98 -13.86 26.08
N ALA A 284 31.59 -15.09 26.40
CA ALA A 284 32.04 -15.82 27.59
C ALA A 284 31.45 -17.25 27.60
N ALA A 285 32.14 -18.20 26.97
CA ALA A 285 32.16 -19.59 27.40
C ALA A 285 33.19 -20.39 26.58
N ALA A 286 34.46 -20.24 26.90
CA ALA A 286 35.40 -21.35 26.75
C ALA A 286 35.84 -21.75 28.16
N PRO A 287 35.26 -22.81 28.75
CA PRO A 287 35.85 -23.45 29.92
C PRO A 287 36.69 -24.66 29.51
N SER A 288 37.89 -24.69 30.10
CA SER A 288 38.89 -25.77 30.23
C SER A 288 39.77 -26.07 29.01
#